data_AF-A0A7X8AGX1-F1
#
_entry.id   AF-A0A7X8AGX1-F1
#
_cell.length_a   1.000
_cell.length_b   1.000
_cell.length_c   1.000
_cell.angle_alpha   90.00
_cell.angle_beta   90.00
_cell.angle_gamma   90.00
#
_symmetry.space_group_name_H-M   'P 1'
#
loop_
_entity.id
_entity.type
_entity.pdbx_description
1 polymer ?
#
loop_
_entity_poly.entity_id
_entity_poly.type
_entity_poly.pdbx_seq_one_letter_code
_entity_poly.pdbx_strand_id
1 'polypeptide(L)'
;LHYLKSWQDDVLGEACLVLAKLGDPSAFEQLLSSYQRIPANYKSALIPFLSDFKHPLAVEFFMSVFDESIVTLDGLPFRERDARRAAADALAVQGDPRAIPVLLQNLAGSDLHLCSAVAHSLQALGWQPTTPADQVAYLIANNNFDGIFALGDFAVEPLVSFLLKRTYDLNTALKMVDSLRRLNKPGAIPAYLDSLKSADYSLRKAAAQALIEIYQSGQLSEQEKQMALAQRTVIQTKHEDQYISSDCSRHTDSGIGLSFPL
;
A
#
# COMPACT_ATOMS: atom_id res chain seq x y z
N LEU A 1 15.95 34.73 -14.74
CA LEU A 1 14.69 33.99 -14.59
C LEU A 1 13.87 33.89 -15.90
N HIS A 2 13.75 34.92 -16.77
CA HIS A 2 12.98 34.83 -18.05
C HIS A 2 13.43 33.74 -19.07
N TYR A 3 14.63 33.17 -18.95
CA TYR A 3 15.20 32.25 -19.95
C TYR A 3 14.86 30.76 -19.78
N LEU A 4 14.32 30.33 -18.64
CA LEU A 4 14.04 28.89 -18.40
C LEU A 4 13.04 28.30 -19.39
N LYS A 5 12.16 29.12 -19.99
CA LYS A 5 11.13 28.63 -20.91
C LYS A 5 11.69 28.06 -22.21
N SER A 6 12.89 28.46 -22.66
CA SER A 6 13.49 28.02 -23.92
C SER A 6 14.50 26.89 -23.79
N TRP A 7 14.68 26.35 -22.59
CA TRP A 7 15.70 25.33 -22.32
C TRP A 7 15.21 23.93 -22.69
N GLN A 8 16.14 23.07 -23.09
CA GLN A 8 15.91 21.62 -23.15
C GLN A 8 15.61 21.09 -21.75
N ASP A 9 14.76 20.08 -21.66
CA ASP A 9 14.17 19.65 -20.38
C ASP A 9 15.21 19.14 -19.37
N ASP A 10 16.30 18.52 -19.81
CA ASP A 10 17.41 18.11 -18.94
C ASP A 10 18.16 19.31 -18.33
N VAL A 11 18.49 20.31 -19.17
CA VAL A 11 19.16 21.54 -18.73
C VAL A 11 18.23 22.32 -17.78
N LEU A 12 16.92 22.32 -18.06
CA LEU A 12 15.92 22.91 -17.19
C LEU A 12 15.88 22.21 -15.83
N GLY A 13 15.92 20.87 -15.82
CA GLY A 13 15.98 20.07 -14.59
C GLY A 13 17.17 20.42 -13.70
N GLU A 14 18.37 20.51 -14.27
CA GLU A 14 19.58 20.92 -13.54
C GLU A 14 19.48 22.33 -12.97
N ALA A 15 19.02 23.31 -13.77
CA ALA A 15 18.85 24.68 -13.28
C ALA A 15 17.81 24.77 -12.17
N CYS A 16 16.69 24.07 -12.29
CA CYS A 16 15.68 24.02 -11.24
C CYS A 16 16.28 23.50 -9.92
N LEU A 17 17.08 22.44 -9.96
CA LEU A 17 17.76 21.91 -8.77
C LEU A 17 18.76 22.91 -8.18
N VAL A 18 19.56 23.58 -9.02
CA VAL A 18 20.52 24.59 -8.54
C VAL A 18 19.79 25.76 -7.88
N LEU A 19 18.75 26.29 -8.51
CA LEU A 19 17.95 27.40 -7.96
C LEU A 19 17.27 27.01 -6.64
N ALA A 20 16.73 25.81 -6.56
CA ALA A 20 16.10 25.33 -5.33
C ALA A 20 17.11 25.16 -4.19
N LYS A 21 18.32 24.64 -4.49
CA LYS A 21 19.43 24.55 -3.52
C LYS A 21 19.93 25.90 -3.01
N LEU A 22 19.83 26.94 -3.84
CA LEU A 22 20.18 28.30 -3.42
C LEU A 22 19.16 28.89 -2.43
N GLY A 23 17.96 28.34 -2.34
CA GLY A 23 16.96 28.72 -1.34
C GLY A 23 16.35 30.10 -1.57
N ASP A 24 16.44 30.67 -2.78
CA ASP A 24 15.88 31.99 -3.10
C ASP A 24 14.34 31.92 -3.20
N PRO A 25 13.58 32.55 -2.27
CA PRO A 25 12.11 32.47 -2.28
C PRO A 25 11.48 33.07 -3.54
N SER A 26 12.17 34.00 -4.21
CA SER A 26 11.68 34.60 -5.46
C SER A 26 11.66 33.62 -6.63
N ALA A 27 12.40 32.51 -6.54
CA ALA A 27 12.40 31.46 -7.55
C ALA A 27 11.20 30.50 -7.43
N PHE A 28 10.46 30.52 -6.32
CA PHE A 28 9.46 29.50 -6.00
C PHE A 28 8.36 29.36 -7.07
N GLU A 29 7.70 30.45 -7.46
CA GLU A 29 6.66 30.42 -8.51
C GLU A 29 7.21 29.93 -9.86
N GLN A 30 8.46 30.28 -10.16
CA GLN A 30 9.09 29.82 -11.38
C GLN A 30 9.40 28.31 -11.34
N LEU A 31 9.90 27.82 -10.21
CA LEU A 31 10.15 26.39 -10.00
C LEU A 31 8.86 25.59 -10.14
N LEU A 32 7.75 26.07 -9.55
CA LEU A 32 6.41 25.50 -9.70
C LEU A 32 6.00 25.42 -11.18
N SER A 33 6.10 26.54 -11.91
CA SER A 33 5.69 26.60 -13.32
C SER A 33 6.54 25.72 -14.25
N SER A 34 7.77 25.40 -13.83
CA SER A 34 8.71 24.56 -14.59
C SER A 34 8.58 23.08 -14.24
N TYR A 35 7.94 22.75 -13.12
CA TYR A 35 7.87 21.39 -12.56
C TYR A 35 7.30 20.36 -13.53
N GLN A 36 6.26 20.71 -14.31
CA GLN A 36 5.67 19.75 -15.25
C GLN A 36 6.57 19.41 -16.43
N ARG A 37 7.51 20.30 -16.78
CA ARG A 37 8.41 20.14 -17.90
C ARG A 37 9.69 19.38 -17.56
N ILE A 38 10.08 19.35 -16.29
CA ILE A 38 11.34 18.70 -15.92
C ILE A 38 11.19 17.17 -15.93
N PRO A 39 12.24 16.42 -16.32
CA PRO A 39 12.21 14.97 -16.30
C PRO A 39 11.96 14.40 -14.90
N ALA A 40 11.37 13.20 -14.82
CA ALA A 40 10.90 12.62 -13.56
C ALA A 40 11.98 12.43 -12.47
N ASN A 41 13.25 12.23 -12.86
CA ASN A 41 14.37 12.18 -11.91
C ASN A 41 14.64 13.52 -11.20
N TYR A 42 14.35 14.63 -11.87
CA TYR A 42 14.48 15.96 -11.28
C TYR A 42 13.25 16.32 -10.43
N LYS A 43 12.05 15.84 -10.80
CA LYS A 43 10.81 16.07 -10.05
C LYS A 43 10.93 15.65 -8.59
N SER A 44 11.30 14.39 -8.33
CA SER A 44 11.44 13.88 -6.96
C SER A 44 12.56 14.57 -6.17
N ALA A 45 13.67 14.90 -6.83
CA ALA A 45 14.79 15.60 -6.19
C ALA A 45 14.50 17.09 -5.87
N LEU A 46 13.56 17.71 -6.59
CA LEU A 46 13.19 19.12 -6.40
C LEU A 46 12.25 19.32 -5.20
N ILE A 47 11.36 18.35 -4.93
CA ILE A 47 10.34 18.45 -3.88
C ILE A 47 10.91 18.76 -2.48
N PRO A 48 11.97 18.09 -1.98
CA PRO A 48 12.51 18.38 -0.65
C PRO A 48 12.95 19.84 -0.52
N PHE A 49 13.61 20.39 -1.54
CA PHE A 49 14.01 21.80 -1.54
C PHE A 49 12.81 22.73 -1.57
N LEU A 50 11.78 22.41 -2.36
CA LEU A 50 10.53 23.18 -2.38
C LEU A 50 9.82 23.16 -1.03
N SER A 51 9.96 22.08 -0.25
CA SER A 51 9.33 21.94 1.06
C SER A 51 9.94 22.88 2.10
N ASP A 52 11.21 23.24 1.97
CA ASP A 52 11.85 24.18 2.88
C ASP A 52 11.34 25.62 2.70
N PHE A 53 10.65 25.92 1.59
CA PHE A 53 10.05 27.23 1.36
C PHE A 53 8.72 27.37 2.10
N LYS A 54 8.64 28.34 3.00
CA LYS A 54 7.36 28.79 3.57
C LYS A 54 6.63 29.68 2.56
N HIS A 55 5.89 29.07 1.64
CA HIS A 55 5.14 29.77 0.58
C HIS A 55 3.67 29.35 0.56
N PRO A 56 2.70 30.27 0.38
CA PRO A 56 1.26 29.95 0.42
C PRO A 56 0.82 28.90 -0.62
N LEU A 57 1.51 28.86 -1.77
CA LEU A 57 1.22 27.89 -2.85
C LEU A 57 1.85 26.51 -2.62
N ALA A 58 2.71 26.33 -1.61
CA ALA A 58 3.45 25.08 -1.41
C ALA A 58 2.51 23.90 -1.10
N VAL A 59 1.55 24.12 -0.19
CA VAL A 59 0.58 23.08 0.20
C VAL A 59 -0.27 22.64 -1.01
N GLU A 60 -0.81 23.60 -1.77
CA GLU A 60 -1.63 23.30 -2.96
C GLU A 60 -0.83 22.54 -4.02
N PHE A 61 0.42 22.93 -4.23
CA PHE A 61 1.32 22.23 -5.15
C PHE A 61 1.62 20.80 -4.69
N PHE A 62 1.99 20.58 -3.42
CA PHE A 62 2.28 19.22 -2.97
C PHE A 62 1.04 18.34 -2.95
N MET A 63 -0.14 18.91 -2.65
CA MET A 63 -1.40 18.20 -2.83
C MET A 63 -1.63 17.82 -4.29
N SER A 64 -1.35 18.72 -5.26
CA SER A 64 -1.49 18.40 -6.68
C SER A 64 -0.51 17.34 -7.13
N VAL A 65 0.77 17.42 -6.76
CA VAL A 65 1.78 16.39 -7.11
C VAL A 65 1.42 15.03 -6.50
N PHE A 66 0.86 15.03 -5.30
CA PHE A 66 0.42 13.80 -4.64
C PHE A 66 -0.82 13.19 -5.33
N ASP A 67 -1.73 14.02 -5.82
CA ASP A 67 -3.02 13.67 -6.43
C ASP A 67 -2.95 13.37 -7.94
N GLU A 68 -2.02 14.02 -8.68
CA GLU A 68 -1.81 13.95 -10.15
C GLU A 68 -1.62 12.52 -10.72
N SER A 69 -1.52 11.52 -9.85
CA SER A 69 -1.24 10.12 -10.19
C SER A 69 -2.36 9.14 -9.82
N ILE A 70 -3.59 9.60 -9.58
CA ILE A 70 -4.74 8.73 -9.28
C ILE A 70 -5.12 7.80 -10.45
N VAL A 71 -4.64 8.03 -11.67
CA VAL A 71 -4.95 7.15 -12.82
C VAL A 71 -4.04 5.91 -12.82
N THR A 72 -4.48 4.89 -12.08
CA THR A 72 -4.02 3.49 -12.09
C THR A 72 -2.53 3.26 -11.79
N LEU A 73 -2.23 2.88 -10.55
CA LEU A 73 -0.90 2.52 -10.05
C LEU A 73 -0.19 1.41 -10.85
N ASP A 74 -0.93 0.61 -11.63
CA ASP A 74 -0.39 -0.49 -12.46
C ASP A 74 0.35 -0.03 -13.73
N GLY A 75 0.50 1.28 -13.97
CA GLY A 75 1.18 1.81 -15.15
C GLY A 75 2.15 2.97 -14.94
N LEU A 76 2.28 3.52 -13.72
CA LEU A 76 3.14 4.69 -13.50
C LEU A 76 4.64 4.32 -13.49
N PRO A 77 5.50 5.08 -14.18
CA PRO A 77 6.95 4.96 -14.04
C PRO A 77 7.39 5.07 -12.57
N PHE A 78 8.35 4.25 -12.15
CA PHE A 78 8.91 4.23 -10.78
C PHE A 78 9.22 5.64 -10.23
N ARG A 79 9.73 6.53 -11.09
CA ARG A 79 10.12 7.91 -10.72
C ARG A 79 8.94 8.83 -10.39
N GLU A 80 7.74 8.54 -10.89
CA GLU A 80 6.53 9.28 -10.51
C GLU A 80 6.03 8.86 -9.13
N ARG A 81 6.22 7.58 -8.76
CA ARG A 81 5.99 7.10 -7.39
C ARG A 81 6.93 7.78 -6.39
N ASP A 82 8.20 7.98 -6.77
CA ASP A 82 9.17 8.71 -5.94
C ASP A 82 8.70 10.15 -5.65
N ALA A 83 8.18 10.85 -6.67
CA ALA A 83 7.66 12.20 -6.52
C ALA A 83 6.44 12.27 -5.58
N ARG A 84 5.51 11.32 -5.67
CA ARG A 84 4.35 11.27 -4.75
C ARG A 84 4.76 11.07 -3.29
N ARG A 85 5.71 10.18 -3.03
CA ARG A 85 6.23 9.97 -1.67
C ARG A 85 6.88 11.24 -1.13
N ALA A 86 7.75 11.86 -1.93
CA ALA A 86 8.36 13.13 -1.56
C ALA A 86 7.33 14.23 -1.31
N ALA A 87 6.23 14.25 -2.09
CA ALA A 87 5.13 15.19 -1.87
C ALA A 87 4.38 14.94 -0.55
N ALA A 88 4.17 13.67 -0.17
CA ALA A 88 3.60 13.32 1.14
C ALA A 88 4.50 13.84 2.28
N ASP A 89 5.79 13.54 2.23
CA ASP A 89 6.77 14.02 3.21
C ASP A 89 6.80 15.55 3.27
N ALA A 90 6.73 16.21 2.10
CA ALA A 90 6.69 17.66 2.04
C ALA A 90 5.42 18.25 2.67
N LEU A 91 4.26 17.61 2.52
CA LEU A 91 3.02 18.01 3.19
C LEU A 91 3.14 17.90 4.72
N ALA A 92 3.83 16.86 5.21
CA ALA A 92 4.13 16.71 6.63
C ALA A 92 4.99 17.87 7.16
N VAL A 93 6.03 18.26 6.42
CA VAL A 93 6.91 19.39 6.74
C VAL A 93 6.15 20.72 6.72
N GLN A 94 5.23 20.91 5.77
CA GLN A 94 4.38 22.12 5.74
C GLN A 94 3.49 22.22 6.98
N GLY A 95 3.10 21.10 7.58
CA GLY A 95 2.28 21.08 8.80
C GLY A 95 0.84 21.56 8.61
N ASP A 96 0.36 21.67 7.36
CA ASP A 96 -0.98 22.18 7.07
C ASP A 96 -2.02 21.04 7.11
N PRO A 97 -2.98 21.05 8.05
CA PRO A 97 -3.97 19.99 8.20
C PRO A 97 -4.92 19.86 6.99
N ARG A 98 -4.96 20.83 6.07
CA ARG A 98 -5.69 20.71 4.80
C ARG A 98 -5.20 19.54 3.94
N ALA A 99 -4.00 19.03 4.19
CA ALA A 99 -3.45 17.85 3.52
C ALA A 99 -4.07 16.53 4.00
N ILE A 100 -4.67 16.48 5.20
CA ILE A 100 -5.16 15.22 5.78
C ILE A 100 -6.16 14.48 4.87
N PRO A 101 -7.20 15.14 4.29
CA PRO A 101 -8.18 14.44 3.46
C PRO A 101 -7.59 13.80 2.21
N VAL A 102 -6.60 14.43 1.56
CA VAL A 102 -5.97 13.86 0.35
C VAL A 102 -5.04 12.72 0.71
N LEU A 103 -4.28 12.84 1.80
CA LEU A 103 -3.40 11.78 2.30
C LEU A 103 -4.19 10.52 2.65
N LEU A 104 -5.34 10.65 3.32
CA LEU A 104 -6.18 9.52 3.71
C LEU A 104 -6.65 8.64 2.55
N GLN A 105 -6.82 9.22 1.35
CA GLN A 105 -7.22 8.45 0.17
C GLN A 105 -6.18 7.38 -0.23
N ASN A 106 -4.93 7.51 0.23
CA ASN A 106 -3.82 6.63 -0.10
C ASN A 106 -3.20 5.93 1.12
N LEU A 107 -3.84 5.98 2.30
CA LEU A 107 -3.42 5.21 3.48
C LEU A 107 -3.55 3.69 3.26
N ALA A 108 -4.33 3.32 2.23
CA ALA A 108 -4.89 2.00 2.00
C ALA A 108 -4.68 1.53 0.53
N GLY A 109 -3.57 1.92 -0.09
CA GLY A 109 -3.27 1.67 -1.51
C GLY A 109 -2.35 0.46 -1.78
N SER A 110 -2.03 0.22 -3.05
CA SER A 110 -1.13 -0.87 -3.49
C SER A 110 0.35 -0.56 -3.42
N ASP A 111 0.72 0.72 -3.40
CA ASP A 111 2.10 1.13 -3.16
C ASP A 111 2.32 1.29 -1.66
N LEU A 112 2.90 0.27 -1.02
CA LEU A 112 3.14 0.30 0.42
C LEU A 112 4.21 1.30 0.83
N HIS A 113 5.15 1.65 -0.06
CA HIS A 113 6.09 2.73 0.23
C HIS A 113 5.36 4.06 0.31
N LEU A 114 4.40 4.29 -0.58
CA LEU A 114 3.52 5.45 -0.49
C LEU A 114 2.63 5.39 0.76
N CYS A 115 2.01 4.26 1.07
CA CYS A 115 1.18 4.12 2.27
C CYS A 115 1.97 4.43 3.54
N SER A 116 3.22 3.96 3.62
CA SER A 116 4.13 4.24 4.74
C SER A 116 4.45 5.74 4.87
N ALA A 117 4.79 6.41 3.75
CA ALA A 117 5.00 7.86 3.73
C ALA A 117 3.73 8.63 4.13
N VAL A 118 2.57 8.20 3.65
CA VAL A 118 1.26 8.76 4.02
C VAL A 118 0.98 8.60 5.52
N ALA A 119 1.20 7.41 6.08
CA ALA A 119 0.98 7.16 7.50
C ALA A 119 1.90 8.02 8.37
N HIS A 120 3.18 8.17 7.98
CA HIS A 120 4.12 9.07 8.65
C HIS A 120 3.65 10.53 8.58
N SER A 121 3.21 10.96 7.40
CA SER A 121 2.74 12.34 7.17
C SER A 121 1.48 12.66 7.98
N LEU A 122 0.51 11.74 8.00
CA LEU A 122 -0.69 11.87 8.81
C LEU A 122 -0.35 11.97 10.31
N GLN A 123 0.57 11.15 10.79
CA GLN A 123 1.04 11.21 12.18
C GLN A 123 1.68 12.56 12.51
N ALA A 124 2.54 13.08 11.63
CA ALA A 124 3.18 14.39 11.80
C ALA A 124 2.16 15.55 11.81
N LEU A 125 1.08 15.42 11.05
CA LEU A 125 -0.06 16.36 11.05
C LEU A 125 -1.00 16.19 12.24
N GLY A 126 -0.69 15.28 13.19
CA GLY A 126 -1.50 15.04 14.38
C GLY A 126 -2.79 14.28 14.10
N TRP A 127 -2.95 13.69 12.91
CA TRP A 127 -4.08 12.81 12.63
C TRP A 127 -3.96 11.52 13.45
N GLN A 128 -5.11 11.01 13.89
CA GLN A 128 -5.22 9.74 14.60
C GLN A 128 -6.33 8.90 13.95
N PRO A 129 -6.16 7.58 13.82
CA PRO A 129 -7.18 6.71 13.27
C PRO A 129 -8.41 6.66 14.19
N THR A 130 -9.60 6.91 13.63
CA THR A 130 -10.85 7.03 14.41
C THR A 130 -11.76 5.82 14.27
N THR A 131 -11.57 5.02 13.23
CA THR A 131 -12.35 3.81 12.96
C THR A 131 -11.45 2.57 12.98
N PRO A 132 -12.00 1.36 13.20
CA PRO A 132 -11.23 0.12 13.05
C PRO A 132 -10.59 -0.02 11.66
N ALA A 133 -11.26 0.47 10.62
CA ALA A 133 -10.72 0.48 9.26
C ALA A 133 -9.49 1.39 9.15
N ASP A 134 -9.55 2.60 9.71
CA ASP A 134 -8.40 3.51 9.75
C ASP A 134 -7.23 2.92 10.55
N GLN A 135 -7.53 2.27 11.67
CA GLN A 135 -6.52 1.64 12.53
C GLN A 135 -5.80 0.52 11.81
N VAL A 136 -6.55 -0.39 11.16
CA VAL A 136 -5.97 -1.47 10.35
C VAL A 136 -5.17 -0.92 9.18
N ALA A 137 -5.70 0.07 8.45
CA ALA A 137 -4.99 0.71 7.34
C ALA A 137 -3.65 1.32 7.81
N TYR A 138 -3.68 2.08 8.90
CA TYR A 138 -2.50 2.70 9.49
C TYR A 138 -1.47 1.67 9.97
N LEU A 139 -1.93 0.58 10.59
CA LEU A 139 -1.06 -0.49 11.04
C LEU A 139 -0.41 -1.26 9.87
N ILE A 140 -1.17 -1.56 8.82
CA ILE A 140 -0.64 -2.18 7.58
C ILE A 140 0.41 -1.26 6.93
N ALA A 141 0.10 0.04 6.80
CA ALA A 141 0.99 1.04 6.23
C ALA A 141 2.31 1.16 7.01
N ASN A 142 2.28 0.97 8.33
CA ASN A 142 3.46 0.92 9.20
C ASN A 142 4.07 -0.49 9.34
N ASN A 143 3.58 -1.48 8.59
CA ASN A 143 4.00 -2.88 8.67
C ASN A 143 3.92 -3.45 10.12
N ASN A 144 2.99 -2.95 10.93
CA ASN A 144 2.78 -3.31 12.34
C ASN A 144 1.60 -4.30 12.50
N PHE A 145 1.83 -5.56 12.14
CA PHE A 145 0.81 -6.61 12.21
C PHE A 145 0.54 -7.09 13.65
N ASP A 146 1.46 -6.89 14.59
CA ASP A 146 1.19 -7.18 16.01
C ASP A 146 0.16 -6.21 16.61
N GLY A 147 0.16 -4.96 16.17
CA GLY A 147 -0.90 -4.02 16.51
C GLY A 147 -2.28 -4.48 16.02
N ILE A 148 -2.35 -5.15 14.86
CA ILE A 148 -3.61 -5.68 14.33
C ILE A 148 -4.16 -6.78 15.24
N PHE A 149 -3.29 -7.63 15.77
CA PHE A 149 -3.70 -8.64 16.75
C PHE A 149 -4.24 -8.01 18.05
N ALA A 150 -3.64 -6.91 18.50
CA ALA A 150 -4.10 -6.18 19.69
C ALA A 150 -5.51 -5.56 19.54
N LEU A 151 -5.96 -5.28 18.31
CA LEU A 151 -7.32 -4.82 18.03
C LEU A 151 -8.38 -5.93 18.19
N GLY A 152 -7.96 -7.21 18.14
CA GLY A 152 -8.86 -8.35 18.26
C GLY A 152 -9.94 -8.37 17.19
N ASP A 153 -11.18 -8.66 17.61
CA ASP A 153 -12.33 -8.86 16.71
C ASP A 153 -12.63 -7.65 15.82
N PHE A 154 -12.31 -6.43 16.26
CA PHE A 154 -12.49 -5.20 15.49
C PHE A 154 -11.62 -5.14 14.24
N ALA A 155 -10.53 -5.90 14.16
CA ALA A 155 -9.67 -5.95 12.98
C ALA A 155 -10.18 -6.92 11.90
N VAL A 156 -11.09 -7.85 12.21
CA VAL A 156 -11.44 -8.95 11.30
C VAL A 156 -12.08 -8.42 10.02
N GLU A 157 -13.17 -7.66 10.13
CA GLU A 157 -13.89 -7.15 8.95
C GLU A 157 -13.01 -6.20 8.12
N PRO A 158 -12.32 -5.20 8.70
CA PRO A 158 -11.46 -4.34 7.91
C PRO A 158 -10.36 -5.11 7.19
N LEU A 159 -9.69 -6.04 7.88
CA LEU A 159 -8.59 -6.81 7.29
C LEU A 159 -9.08 -7.73 6.16
N VAL A 160 -10.28 -8.32 6.30
CA VAL A 160 -10.95 -9.06 5.21
C VAL A 160 -11.22 -8.12 4.03
N SER A 161 -11.84 -6.97 4.27
CA SER A 161 -12.15 -5.97 3.25
C SER A 161 -10.89 -5.46 2.53
N PHE A 162 -9.78 -5.30 3.25
CA PHE A 162 -8.47 -4.95 2.69
C PHE A 162 -7.91 -6.05 1.80
N LEU A 163 -7.92 -7.30 2.27
CA LEU A 163 -7.44 -8.44 1.49
C LEU A 163 -8.26 -8.61 0.20
N LEU A 164 -9.59 -8.49 0.26
CA LEU A 164 -10.43 -8.70 -0.92
C LEU A 164 -10.24 -7.65 -2.02
N LYS A 165 -9.66 -6.47 -1.72
CA LYS A 165 -9.33 -5.46 -2.75
C LYS A 165 -8.18 -5.88 -3.65
N ARG A 166 -7.32 -6.82 -3.22
CA ARG A 166 -6.15 -7.31 -3.98
C ARG A 166 -5.17 -6.21 -4.42
N THR A 167 -5.11 -5.11 -3.67
CA THR A 167 -4.25 -3.96 -3.92
C THR A 167 -2.99 -4.05 -3.05
N TYR A 168 -2.22 -5.13 -3.10
CA TYR A 168 -1.04 -5.31 -2.25
C TYR A 168 -0.08 -6.34 -2.84
N ASP A 169 1.18 -6.33 -2.38
CA ASP A 169 2.14 -7.37 -2.73
C ASP A 169 1.91 -8.68 -1.96
N LEU A 170 2.50 -9.77 -2.46
CA LEU A 170 2.36 -11.11 -1.91
C LEU A 170 2.77 -11.21 -0.43
N ASN A 171 3.86 -10.56 -0.02
CA ASN A 171 4.35 -10.62 1.36
C ASN A 171 3.36 -9.94 2.32
N THR A 172 2.75 -8.85 1.89
CA THR A 172 1.69 -8.18 2.66
C THR A 172 0.41 -9.01 2.70
N ALA A 173 0.04 -9.66 1.60
CA ALA A 173 -1.05 -10.66 1.56
C ALA A 173 -0.86 -11.75 2.62
N LEU A 174 0.33 -12.33 2.67
CA LEU A 174 0.69 -13.40 3.60
C LEU A 174 0.59 -12.94 5.06
N LYS A 175 1.07 -11.74 5.39
CA LYS A 175 0.97 -11.17 6.74
C LYS A 175 -0.48 -10.87 7.15
N MET A 176 -1.31 -10.40 6.22
CA MET A 176 -2.74 -10.19 6.48
C MET A 176 -3.46 -11.53 6.73
N VAL A 177 -3.20 -12.56 5.92
CA VAL A 177 -3.75 -13.91 6.13
C VAL A 177 -3.29 -14.49 7.46
N ASP A 178 -2.02 -14.35 7.81
CA ASP A 178 -1.49 -14.81 9.10
C ASP A 178 -2.11 -14.05 10.28
N SER A 179 -2.33 -12.74 10.15
CA SER A 179 -3.01 -11.95 11.17
C SER A 179 -4.45 -12.40 11.38
N LEU A 180 -5.21 -12.63 10.29
CA LEU A 180 -6.55 -13.22 10.38
C LEU A 180 -6.51 -14.61 11.05
N ARG A 181 -5.53 -15.44 10.68
CA ARG A 181 -5.34 -16.78 11.25
C ARG A 181 -5.09 -16.73 12.76
N ARG A 182 -4.23 -15.82 13.21
CA ARG A 182 -3.95 -15.58 14.64
C ARG A 182 -5.19 -15.09 15.40
N LEU A 183 -6.01 -14.24 14.78
CA LEU A 183 -7.30 -13.81 15.36
C LEU A 183 -8.27 -14.99 15.49
N ASN A 184 -8.19 -15.96 14.57
CA ASN A 184 -8.95 -17.20 14.56
C ASN A 184 -10.46 -16.96 14.74
N LYS A 185 -11.03 -16.10 13.86
CA LYS A 185 -12.46 -15.75 13.88
C LYS A 185 -13.17 -16.23 12.61
N PRO A 186 -14.41 -16.75 12.70
CA PRO A 186 -15.15 -17.24 11.54
C PRO A 186 -15.35 -16.19 10.44
N GLY A 187 -15.43 -14.91 10.81
CA GLY A 187 -15.52 -13.79 9.86
C GLY A 187 -14.36 -13.70 8.85
N ALA A 188 -13.24 -14.39 9.10
CA ALA A 188 -12.10 -14.46 8.18
C ALA A 188 -12.28 -15.47 7.03
N ILE A 189 -13.27 -16.36 7.09
CA ILE A 189 -13.49 -17.41 6.08
C ILE A 189 -13.55 -16.85 4.65
N PRO A 190 -14.29 -15.77 4.33
CA PRO A 190 -14.33 -15.22 2.98
C PRO A 190 -12.95 -14.86 2.42
N ALA A 191 -12.08 -14.31 3.26
CA ALA A 191 -10.70 -13.96 2.89
C ALA A 191 -9.85 -15.21 2.59
N TYR A 192 -9.99 -16.28 3.38
CA TYR A 192 -9.30 -17.55 3.11
C TYR A 192 -9.77 -18.19 1.82
N LEU A 193 -11.09 -18.23 1.59
CA LEU A 193 -11.67 -18.78 0.36
C LEU A 193 -11.23 -18.01 -0.89
N ASP A 194 -11.09 -16.69 -0.79
CA ASP A 194 -10.56 -15.88 -1.89
C ASP A 194 -9.06 -16.14 -2.12
N SER A 195 -8.29 -16.21 -1.04
CA SER A 195 -6.84 -16.44 -1.07
C SER A 195 -6.46 -17.84 -1.59
N LEU A 196 -7.31 -18.85 -1.38
CA LEU A 196 -7.16 -20.19 -1.98
C LEU A 196 -7.17 -20.17 -3.52
N LYS A 197 -7.72 -19.12 -4.14
CA LYS A 197 -7.75 -18.94 -5.60
C LYS A 197 -6.52 -18.19 -6.13
N SER A 198 -5.57 -17.86 -5.26
CA SER A 198 -4.35 -17.15 -5.67
C SER A 198 -3.50 -17.98 -6.63
N ALA A 199 -2.84 -17.32 -7.60
CA ALA A 199 -1.83 -17.96 -8.43
C ALA A 199 -0.58 -18.36 -7.63
N ASP A 200 -0.33 -17.70 -6.49
CA ASP A 200 0.80 -17.97 -5.60
C ASP A 200 0.52 -19.12 -4.64
N TYR A 201 1.32 -20.18 -4.73
CA TYR A 201 1.22 -21.36 -3.87
C TYR A 201 1.34 -21.00 -2.39
N SER A 202 2.28 -20.10 -2.04
CA SER A 202 2.49 -19.68 -0.65
C SER A 202 1.23 -19.07 -0.04
N LEU A 203 0.51 -18.23 -0.79
CA LEU A 203 -0.73 -17.61 -0.32
C LEU A 203 -1.87 -18.64 -0.23
N ARG A 204 -1.99 -19.55 -1.22
CA ARG A 204 -2.94 -20.66 -1.15
C ARG A 204 -2.71 -21.53 0.08
N LYS A 205 -1.45 -21.90 0.33
CA LYS A 205 -1.04 -22.74 1.46
C LYS A 205 -1.35 -22.07 2.80
N ALA A 206 -1.01 -20.79 2.95
CA ALA A 206 -1.32 -20.03 4.17
C ALA A 206 -2.83 -19.97 4.43
N ALA A 207 -3.63 -19.73 3.38
CA ALA A 207 -5.09 -19.72 3.47
C ALA A 207 -5.67 -21.10 3.84
N ALA A 208 -5.13 -22.18 3.28
CA ALA A 208 -5.53 -23.55 3.61
C ALA A 208 -5.23 -23.92 5.06
N GLN A 209 -4.04 -23.57 5.56
CA GLN A 209 -3.67 -23.77 6.97
C GLN A 209 -4.63 -23.02 7.89
N ALA A 210 -4.92 -21.75 7.58
CA ALA A 210 -5.86 -20.96 8.36
C ALA A 210 -7.28 -21.54 8.35
N LEU A 211 -7.75 -22.03 7.19
CA LEU A 211 -9.07 -22.64 7.06
C LEU A 211 -9.18 -23.97 7.83
N ILE A 212 -8.12 -24.78 7.85
CA ILE A 212 -8.04 -26.01 8.66
C ILE A 212 -8.07 -25.68 10.16
N GLU A 213 -7.27 -24.71 10.59
CA GLU A 213 -7.18 -24.30 12.01
C GLU A 213 -8.53 -23.79 12.52
N ILE A 214 -9.21 -22.91 11.78
CA ILE A 214 -10.53 -22.41 12.19
C ILE A 214 -11.59 -23.52 12.15
N TYR A 215 -11.52 -24.47 11.20
CA TYR A 215 -12.42 -25.62 11.18
C TYR A 215 -12.26 -26.50 12.44
N GLN A 216 -11.01 -26.73 12.87
CA GLN A 216 -10.70 -27.49 14.08
C GLN A 216 -11.03 -26.75 15.37
N SER A 217 -11.16 -25.42 15.34
CA SER A 217 -11.49 -24.60 16.52
C SER A 217 -12.85 -24.94 17.14
N GLY A 218 -13.76 -25.57 16.37
CA GLY A 218 -15.12 -25.89 16.80
C GLY A 218 -16.07 -24.69 16.86
N GLN A 219 -15.63 -23.49 16.48
CA GLN A 219 -16.41 -22.26 16.57
C GLN A 219 -17.33 -22.00 15.35
N LEU A 220 -17.21 -22.82 14.31
CA LEU A 220 -17.94 -22.63 13.06
C LEU A 220 -19.41 -23.04 13.16
N SER A 221 -20.28 -22.22 12.60
CA SER A 221 -21.65 -22.60 12.25
C SER A 221 -21.67 -23.71 11.20
N GLU A 222 -22.81 -24.38 11.04
CA GLU A 222 -22.94 -25.45 10.05
C GLU A 222 -22.66 -24.95 8.63
N GLN A 223 -23.13 -23.75 8.29
CA GLN A 223 -22.86 -23.14 6.99
C GLN A 223 -21.36 -22.92 6.76
N GLU A 224 -20.64 -22.41 7.75
CA GLU A 224 -19.19 -22.17 7.66
C GLU A 224 -18.40 -23.48 7.57
N LYS A 225 -18.81 -24.53 8.28
CA LYS A 225 -18.24 -25.87 8.13
C LYS A 225 -18.41 -26.38 6.71
N GLN A 226 -19.60 -26.24 6.13
CA GLN A 226 -19.86 -26.65 4.75
C GLN A 226 -19.01 -25.86 3.75
N MET A 227 -18.82 -24.56 3.97
CA MET A 227 -17.90 -23.74 3.15
C MET A 227 -16.46 -24.25 3.22
N ALA A 228 -15.97 -24.61 4.41
CA ALA A 228 -14.62 -25.14 4.58
C ALA A 228 -14.47 -26.54 3.96
N LEU A 229 -15.43 -27.43 4.21
CA LEU A 229 -15.46 -28.80 3.67
C LEU A 229 -15.54 -28.82 2.14
N ALA A 230 -16.21 -27.85 1.52
CA ALA A 230 -16.25 -27.72 0.07
C ALA A 230 -14.85 -27.50 -0.56
N GLN A 231 -13.88 -26.98 0.19
CA GLN A 231 -12.51 -26.78 -0.27
C GLN A 231 -11.60 -28.00 -0.01
N ARG A 232 -12.10 -29.05 0.66
CA ARG A 232 -11.31 -30.21 1.07
C ARG A 232 -10.52 -30.84 -0.07
N THR A 233 -11.17 -31.07 -1.21
CA THR A 233 -10.51 -31.67 -2.38
C THR A 233 -9.34 -30.82 -2.86
N VAL A 234 -9.52 -29.51 -2.98
CA VAL A 234 -8.45 -28.57 -3.42
C VAL A 234 -7.28 -28.59 -2.42
N ILE A 235 -7.58 -28.57 -1.13
CA ILE A 235 -6.57 -28.58 -0.07
C ILE A 235 -5.77 -29.88 -0.05
N GLN A 236 -6.43 -31.03 -0.26
CA GLN A 236 -5.80 -32.35 -0.21
C GLN A 236 -5.06 -32.74 -1.49
N THR A 237 -5.51 -32.27 -2.65
CA THR A 237 -4.82 -32.51 -3.93
C THR A 237 -3.38 -32.05 -3.81
N LYS A 238 -2.44 -32.93 -4.15
CA LYS A 238 -1.01 -32.62 -4.10
C LYS A 238 -0.71 -31.49 -5.08
N HIS A 239 0.21 -30.64 -4.66
CA HIS A 239 0.81 -29.67 -5.57
C HIS A 239 1.75 -30.41 -6.52
N GLU A 240 1.57 -30.24 -7.82
CA GLU A 240 2.19 -31.05 -8.89
C GLU A 240 2.86 -30.17 -9.95
N ASP A 241 3.57 -29.10 -9.54
CA ASP A 241 4.36 -28.32 -10.50
C ASP A 241 5.79 -28.86 -10.65
N GLN A 242 6.21 -28.99 -11.91
CA GLN A 242 7.50 -29.56 -12.32
C GLN A 242 8.69 -28.57 -12.26
N TYR A 243 8.51 -27.34 -11.77
CA TYR A 243 9.59 -26.36 -11.73
C TYR A 243 10.43 -26.48 -10.45
N ILE A 244 11.69 -26.87 -10.62
CA ILE A 244 12.75 -26.96 -9.59
C ILE A 244 13.20 -25.56 -9.11
N SER A 245 12.73 -24.50 -9.74
CA SER A 245 13.07 -23.13 -9.35
C SER A 245 12.33 -22.75 -8.07
N SER A 246 13.08 -22.29 -7.07
CA SER A 246 12.62 -21.70 -5.80
C SER A 246 11.79 -20.42 -5.96
N ASP A 247 11.28 -20.16 -7.15
CA ASP A 247 10.93 -18.85 -7.64
C ASP A 247 9.41 -18.78 -7.60
N CYS A 248 8.89 -17.77 -6.91
CA CYS A 248 7.47 -17.51 -6.67
C CYS A 248 6.72 -17.13 -7.98
N SER A 249 6.68 -18.04 -8.95
CA SER A 249 6.07 -17.84 -10.26
C SER A 249 4.86 -18.77 -10.45
N ARG A 250 3.85 -18.24 -11.16
CA ARG A 250 2.52 -18.81 -11.39
C ARG A 250 2.52 -20.33 -11.57
N HIS A 251 1.77 -20.98 -10.70
CA HIS A 251 1.59 -22.42 -10.68
C HIS A 251 0.54 -22.87 -11.70
N THR A 252 0.75 -24.01 -12.36
CA THR A 252 -0.22 -24.54 -13.34
C THR A 252 -1.31 -25.38 -12.69
N ASP A 253 -1.02 -25.91 -11.50
CA ASP A 253 -1.99 -26.59 -10.65
C ASP A 253 -2.50 -25.69 -9.51
N SER A 254 -3.63 -26.11 -8.93
CA SER A 254 -4.26 -25.46 -7.77
C SER A 254 -4.16 -26.30 -6.48
N GLY A 255 -3.42 -27.41 -6.52
CA GLY A 255 -3.22 -28.30 -5.37
C GLY A 255 -2.39 -27.64 -4.27
N ILE A 256 -2.55 -28.15 -3.06
CA ILE A 256 -1.86 -27.65 -1.85
C ILE A 256 -1.15 -28.79 -1.11
N GLY A 257 -1.78 -29.96 -1.03
CA GLY A 257 -1.23 -31.18 -0.44
C GLY A 257 -1.29 -31.24 1.09
N LEU A 258 -2.23 -30.54 1.73
CA LEU A 258 -2.42 -30.58 3.18
C LEU A 258 -3.52 -31.57 3.56
N SER A 259 -3.36 -32.21 4.73
CA SER A 259 -4.44 -33.03 5.29
C SER A 259 -5.56 -32.15 5.81
N PHE A 260 -6.81 -32.51 5.53
CA PHE A 260 -8.00 -31.84 6.05
C PHE A 260 -8.73 -32.79 7.01
N PRO A 261 -8.94 -32.41 8.28
CA PRO A 261 -9.55 -33.26 9.30
C PRO A 261 -11.05 -33.48 9.05
N LEU A 262 -11.55 -34.65 9.44
CA LEU A 262 -12.97 -35.02 9.45
C LEU A 262 -13.51 -35.06 10.88
#